data_AF-B1WZY8-F1
#
_entry.id   AF-B1WZY8-F1
#
_cell.length_a   1.000
_cell.length_b   1.000
_cell.length_c   1.000
_cell.angle_alpha   90.00
_cell.angle_beta   90.00
_cell.angle_gamma   90.00
#
_symmetry.space_group_name_H-M   'P 1'
#
loop_
_entity.id
_entity.type
_entity.pdbx_description
1 polymer ?
#
loop_
_entity_poly.entity_id
_entity_poly.type
_entity_poly.pdbx_seq_one_letter_code
_entity_poly.pdbx_strand_id
1 'polypeptide(L)'
;MKKQTSQLLQLRKKEDRGYTLLEILATVSIIGILAIIAGPVKSWVENPLANGTNQTVGVLNLIRLRAMSTTSAYRIKPDPLAPTNKLQVQIAKTRGCESSTELTTEATSTDQELTVASTEGLVVGDSIVVGNDRENNEIIATNSSTITLGEALGTSQEENATVELINNWLNDINFTEEELILPEEITISGDPTDWTLCFDSRGHANLYDASGVVNSNLTLTLTNSFNQIQSKITIFRGGAVEVEYLD
;
A
#
# COMPACT_ATOMS: atom_id res chain seq x y z
N MET A 1 24.45 -81.65 40.00
CA MET A 1 23.15 -80.98 39.74
C MET A 1 23.32 -79.47 39.92
N LYS A 2 22.67 -78.70 39.02
CA LYS A 2 22.55 -77.22 38.97
C LYS A 2 23.81 -76.42 38.59
N LYS A 3 23.92 -76.07 37.31
CA LYS A 3 24.58 -74.84 36.85
C LYS A 3 23.49 -73.85 36.46
N GLN A 4 23.41 -72.77 37.21
CA GLN A 4 22.49 -71.65 37.04
C GLN A 4 22.84 -70.85 35.77
N THR A 5 21.79 -70.49 35.06
CA THR A 5 21.64 -69.40 34.09
C THR A 5 22.33 -68.10 34.53
N SER A 6 22.96 -67.40 33.59
CA SER A 6 22.84 -65.94 33.54
C SER A 6 23.16 -65.40 32.14
N GLN A 7 22.23 -64.61 31.63
CA GLN A 7 22.32 -63.81 30.43
C GLN A 7 23.48 -62.82 30.50
N LEU A 8 24.12 -62.53 29.37
CA LEU A 8 24.80 -61.26 29.16
C LEU A 8 24.23 -60.60 27.90
N LEU A 9 23.35 -59.63 28.13
CA LEU A 9 23.02 -58.58 27.17
C LEU A 9 24.34 -57.97 26.67
N GLN A 10 24.57 -58.03 25.36
CA GLN A 10 25.55 -57.17 24.71
C GLN A 10 25.02 -55.74 24.68
N LEU A 11 25.24 -54.99 25.75
CA LEU A 11 25.16 -53.54 25.71
C LEU A 11 26.37 -53.04 24.94
N ARG A 12 26.17 -52.69 23.67
CA ARG A 12 27.13 -51.97 22.83
C ARG A 12 27.45 -50.66 23.56
N LYS A 13 28.60 -50.61 24.23
CA LYS A 13 29.08 -49.43 24.94
C LYS A 13 29.27 -48.33 23.90
N LYS A 14 28.40 -47.32 23.91
CA LYS A 14 28.63 -46.07 23.19
C LYS A 14 29.90 -45.49 23.80
N GLU A 15 30.96 -45.35 23.02
CA GLU A 15 32.14 -44.62 23.46
C GLU A 15 31.73 -43.16 23.63
N ASP A 16 31.39 -42.77 24.86
CA ASP A 16 31.28 -41.36 25.22
C ASP A 16 32.70 -40.78 25.19
N ARG A 17 33.12 -40.37 23.99
CA ARG A 17 34.35 -39.60 23.80
C ARG A 17 34.08 -38.20 24.31
N GLY A 18 34.51 -37.93 25.55
CA GLY A 18 34.49 -36.58 26.10
C GLY A 18 35.41 -35.66 25.30
N TYR A 19 34.99 -34.41 25.12
CA TYR A 19 35.81 -33.39 24.47
C TYR A 19 37.04 -33.08 25.33
N THR A 20 38.20 -32.95 24.68
CA THR A 20 39.40 -32.53 25.40
C THR A 20 39.31 -31.03 25.71
N LEU A 21 39.85 -30.60 26.86
CA LEU A 21 39.87 -29.18 27.23
C LEU A 21 40.48 -28.30 26.13
N LEU A 22 41.52 -28.82 25.46
CA LEU A 22 42.21 -28.16 24.36
C LEU A 22 41.29 -27.94 23.14
N GLU A 23 40.45 -28.92 22.81
CA GLU A 23 39.51 -28.85 21.69
C GLU A 23 38.41 -27.81 21.95
N ILE A 24 37.90 -27.73 23.19
CA ILE A 24 36.95 -26.69 23.58
C ILE A 24 37.60 -25.31 23.47
N LEU A 25 38.84 -25.16 23.95
CA LEU A 25 39.57 -23.89 23.92
C LEU A 25 39.87 -23.43 22.48
N ALA A 26 40.25 -24.37 21.60
CA ALA A 26 40.42 -24.10 20.18
C ALA A 26 39.10 -23.66 19.52
N THR A 27 38.00 -24.35 19.82
CA THR A 27 36.67 -24.04 19.24
C THR A 27 36.18 -22.65 19.67
N VAL A 28 36.29 -22.31 20.96
CA VAL A 28 35.93 -20.98 21.48
C VAL A 28 36.80 -19.88 20.87
N SER A 29 38.09 -20.15 20.66
CA SER A 29 39.01 -19.20 20.03
C SER A 29 38.62 -18.91 18.58
N ILE A 30 38.26 -19.95 17.82
CA ILE A 30 37.81 -19.79 16.42
C ILE A 30 36.49 -19.01 16.38
N ILE A 31 35.52 -19.34 17.24
CA ILE A 31 34.25 -18.61 17.32
C ILE A 31 34.48 -17.14 17.69
N GLY A 32 35.38 -16.85 18.62
CA GLY A 32 35.73 -15.49 19.02
C GLY A 32 36.32 -14.66 17.86
N ILE A 33 37.21 -15.26 17.07
CA ILE A 33 37.78 -14.61 15.88
C ILE A 33 36.70 -14.36 14.83
N LEU A 34 35.83 -15.34 14.58
CA LEU A 34 34.74 -15.21 13.61
C LEU A 34 33.71 -14.15 14.03
N ALA A 35 33.41 -14.04 15.31
CA ALA A 35 32.48 -13.04 15.84
C ALA A 35 32.99 -11.60 15.63
N ILE A 36 34.31 -11.38 15.78
CA ILE A 36 34.92 -10.06 15.55
C ILE A 36 34.86 -9.67 14.08
N ILE A 37 35.03 -10.62 13.16
CA ILE A 37 34.96 -10.36 11.71
C ILE A 37 33.51 -10.16 11.25
N ALA A 38 32.57 -10.94 11.77
CA ALA A 38 31.17 -10.90 11.34
C ALA A 38 30.39 -9.67 11.86
N GLY A 39 30.76 -9.12 13.02
CA GLY A 39 30.07 -7.98 13.64
C GLY A 39 29.89 -6.75 12.73
N PRO A 40 30.96 -6.19 12.14
CA PRO A 40 30.87 -4.96 11.34
C PRO A 40 30.30 -5.15 9.92
N VAL A 41 30.08 -6.38 9.43
CA VAL A 41 29.63 -6.63 8.05
C VAL A 41 28.20 -6.15 7.80
N LYS A 42 27.31 -6.25 8.81
CA LYS A 42 25.89 -5.88 8.67
C LYS A 42 25.71 -4.41 8.28
N SER A 43 26.46 -3.49 8.91
CA SER A 43 26.37 -2.05 8.64
C SER A 43 26.95 -1.63 7.29
N TRP A 44 27.80 -2.44 6.66
CA TRP A 44 28.43 -2.11 5.37
C TRP A 44 27.63 -2.64 4.18
N VAL A 45 26.91 -3.75 4.35
CA VAL A 45 26.15 -4.41 3.28
C VAL A 45 24.69 -3.94 3.22
N GLU A 46 24.09 -3.60 4.36
CA GLU A 46 22.68 -3.19 4.42
C GLU A 46 22.55 -1.67 4.46
N ASN A 47 21.97 -1.08 3.42
CA ASN A 47 21.50 0.31 3.42
C ASN A 47 19.97 0.32 3.59
N PRO A 48 19.45 0.31 4.84
CA PRO A 48 18.01 0.20 5.08
C PRO A 48 17.23 1.38 4.51
N LEU A 49 17.82 2.58 4.48
CA LEU A 49 17.16 3.77 3.93
C LEU A 49 16.98 3.66 2.41
N ALA A 50 18.04 3.27 1.69
CA ALA A 50 17.95 3.04 0.25
C ALA A 50 16.98 1.90 -0.07
N ASN A 51 17.00 0.82 0.71
CA ASN A 51 16.08 -0.30 0.54
C ASN A 51 14.62 0.12 0.76
N GLY A 52 14.30 0.80 1.86
CA GLY A 52 12.95 1.30 2.14
C GLY A 52 12.47 2.33 1.11
N THR A 53 13.37 3.18 0.61
CA THR A 53 13.09 4.15 -0.46
C THR A 53 12.73 3.42 -1.75
N ASN A 54 13.57 2.46 -2.18
CA ASN A 54 13.35 1.68 -3.39
C ASN A 54 12.09 0.82 -3.30
N GLN A 55 11.81 0.24 -2.13
CA GLN A 55 10.58 -0.51 -1.85
C GLN A 55 9.35 0.38 -2.02
N THR A 56 9.34 1.55 -1.38
CA THR A 56 8.22 2.51 -1.45
C THR A 56 7.98 2.96 -2.90
N VAL A 57 9.05 3.33 -3.61
CA VAL A 57 8.96 3.72 -5.03
C VAL A 57 8.49 2.55 -5.91
N GLY A 58 8.97 1.33 -5.64
CA GLY A 58 8.55 0.12 -6.35
C GLY A 58 7.05 -0.14 -6.18
N VAL A 59 6.55 -0.03 -4.94
CA VAL A 59 5.12 -0.16 -4.63
C VAL A 59 4.31 0.93 -5.33
N LEU A 60 4.70 2.20 -5.25
CA LEU A 60 4.00 3.30 -5.92
C LEU A 60 3.90 3.11 -7.45
N ASN A 61 5.01 2.72 -8.08
CA ASN A 61 5.03 2.44 -9.51
C ASN A 61 4.16 1.23 -9.88
N LEU A 62 4.22 0.17 -9.07
CA LEU A 62 3.40 -1.03 -9.28
C LEU A 62 1.91 -0.70 -9.17
N ILE A 63 1.51 0.05 -8.13
CA ILE A 63 0.12 0.49 -7.95
C ILE A 63 -0.36 1.28 -9.16
N ARG A 64 0.42 2.26 -9.62
CA ARG A 64 0.08 3.07 -10.79
C ARG A 64 -0.08 2.21 -12.04
N LEU A 65 0.84 1.28 -12.29
CA LEU A 65 0.78 0.36 -13.43
C LEU A 65 -0.47 -0.54 -13.36
N ARG A 66 -0.84 -0.98 -12.15
CA ARG A 66 -2.03 -1.82 -11.94
C ARG A 66 -3.31 -1.04 -12.11
N ALA A 67 -3.39 0.21 -11.65
CA ALA A 67 -4.52 1.09 -11.88
C ALA A 67 -4.83 1.24 -13.38
N MET A 68 -3.78 1.50 -14.18
CA MET A 68 -3.91 1.59 -15.64
C MET A 68 -4.30 0.24 -16.29
N SER A 69 -3.62 -0.85 -15.94
CA SER A 69 -3.80 -2.14 -16.62
C SER A 69 -5.10 -2.85 -16.26
N THR A 70 -5.61 -2.66 -15.05
CA THR A 70 -6.88 -3.22 -14.59
C THR A 70 -8.06 -2.24 -14.76
N THR A 71 -7.80 -1.06 -15.32
CA THR A 71 -8.79 0.00 -15.51
C THR A 71 -9.60 0.29 -14.24
N SER A 72 -8.90 0.37 -13.11
CA SER A 72 -9.48 0.52 -11.77
C SER A 72 -8.70 1.56 -10.99
N ALA A 73 -9.32 2.18 -9.99
CA ALA A 73 -8.64 3.09 -9.10
C ALA A 73 -7.96 2.34 -7.95
N TYR A 74 -6.77 2.79 -7.59
CA TYR A 74 -6.02 2.24 -6.47
C TYR A 74 -5.62 3.36 -5.53
N ARG A 75 -5.73 3.12 -4.22
CA ARG A 75 -5.23 4.05 -3.22
C ARG A 75 -4.25 3.41 -2.27
N ILE A 76 -3.30 4.21 -1.81
CA ILE A 76 -2.32 3.87 -0.78
C ILE A 76 -2.38 4.91 0.32
N LYS A 77 -2.29 4.44 1.56
CA LYS A 77 -2.30 5.26 2.78
C LYS A 77 -1.52 4.58 3.89
N PRO A 78 -1.15 5.29 4.97
CA PRO A 78 -0.61 4.66 6.17
C PRO A 78 -1.59 3.64 6.78
N ASP A 79 -1.08 2.52 7.29
CA ASP A 79 -1.90 1.56 8.04
C ASP A 79 -2.32 2.17 9.38
N PRO A 80 -3.61 2.16 9.75
CA PRO A 80 -4.08 2.80 11.00
C PRO A 80 -3.51 2.15 12.27
N LEU A 81 -3.07 0.89 12.22
CA LEU A 81 -2.45 0.19 13.35
C LEU A 81 -0.94 0.45 13.44
N ALA A 82 -0.31 0.80 12.32
CA ALA A 82 1.14 0.94 12.19
C ALA A 82 1.52 2.05 11.17
N PRO A 83 1.12 3.31 11.41
CA PRO A 83 1.14 4.36 10.38
C PRO A 83 2.55 4.82 9.99
N THR A 84 3.54 4.58 10.85
CA THR A 84 4.91 5.04 10.64
C THR A 84 5.79 4.05 9.87
N ASN A 85 5.33 2.81 9.66
CA ASN A 85 6.15 1.75 9.08
C ASN A 85 5.38 0.75 8.22
N LYS A 86 4.05 0.83 8.14
CA LYS A 86 3.23 -0.05 7.30
C LYS A 86 2.29 0.77 6.43
N LEU A 87 2.21 0.40 5.16
CA LEU A 87 1.30 0.96 4.19
C LEU A 87 0.11 0.02 3.97
N GLN A 88 -1.02 0.58 3.57
CA GLN A 88 -2.21 -0.15 3.18
C GLN A 88 -2.57 0.22 1.74
N VAL A 89 -2.73 -0.80 0.89
CA VAL A 89 -3.15 -0.62 -0.51
C VAL A 89 -4.56 -1.16 -0.69
N GLN A 90 -5.39 -0.36 -1.36
CA GLN A 90 -6.79 -0.68 -1.63
C GLN A 90 -7.11 -0.46 -3.11
N ILE A 91 -8.07 -1.22 -3.61
CA ILE A 91 -8.61 -1.14 -4.97
C ILE A 91 -10.10 -0.83 -4.92
N ALA A 92 -10.56 0.03 -5.82
CA ALA A 92 -11.97 0.28 -6.08
C ALA A 92 -12.34 -0.35 -7.44
N LYS A 93 -13.60 -0.75 -7.60
CA LYS A 93 -14.10 -1.22 -8.92
C LYS A 93 -14.47 -0.06 -9.85
N THR A 94 -14.33 1.17 -9.39
CA THR A 94 -14.46 2.39 -10.18
C THR A 94 -13.13 2.72 -10.85
N ARG A 95 -13.18 3.52 -11.90
CA ARG A 95 -12.01 4.03 -12.62
C ARG A 95 -11.49 5.34 -12.01
N GLY A 96 -12.39 6.13 -11.41
CA GLY A 96 -12.07 7.33 -10.62
C GLY A 96 -11.68 7.02 -9.18
N CYS A 97 -10.90 7.93 -8.58
CA CYS A 97 -10.42 7.84 -7.21
C CYS A 97 -11.51 8.13 -6.19
N GLU A 98 -11.83 9.40 -5.98
CA GLU A 98 -13.00 9.86 -5.23
C GLU A 98 -13.40 11.17 -5.89
N SER A 99 -14.62 11.23 -6.42
CA SER A 99 -15.19 12.44 -7.01
C SER A 99 -16.63 12.57 -6.53
N SER A 100 -16.99 13.81 -6.23
CA SER A 100 -18.32 14.21 -5.82
C SER A 100 -18.69 15.51 -6.55
N THR A 101 -19.93 15.60 -6.97
CA THR A 101 -20.52 16.76 -7.63
C THR A 101 -21.99 16.86 -7.19
N GLU A 102 -22.72 17.84 -7.69
CA GLU A 102 -24.12 18.04 -7.36
C GLU A 102 -24.94 18.23 -8.63
N LEU A 103 -26.18 17.76 -8.61
CA LEU A 103 -27.16 18.04 -9.65
C LEU A 103 -27.47 19.53 -9.69
N THR A 104 -27.36 20.15 -10.86
CA THR A 104 -27.76 21.57 -11.06
C THR A 104 -29.21 21.71 -11.50
N THR A 105 -29.86 20.60 -11.82
CA THR A 105 -31.29 20.52 -12.16
C THR A 105 -31.88 19.28 -11.53
N GLU A 106 -33.17 19.31 -11.20
CA GLU A 106 -33.89 18.08 -10.83
C GLU A 106 -33.72 16.99 -11.90
N ALA A 107 -33.65 15.74 -11.46
CA ALA A 107 -33.57 14.57 -12.33
C ALA A 107 -34.73 13.63 -12.00
N THR A 108 -35.41 13.11 -13.01
CA THR A 108 -36.54 12.21 -12.87
C THR A 108 -36.11 10.76 -13.03
N SER A 109 -36.96 9.81 -12.58
CA SER A 109 -36.67 8.37 -12.67
C SER A 109 -36.48 7.84 -14.10
N THR A 110 -36.88 8.59 -15.12
CA THR A 110 -36.70 8.23 -16.54
C THR A 110 -35.48 8.86 -17.18
N ASP A 111 -34.82 9.80 -16.50
CA ASP A 111 -33.70 10.53 -17.07
C ASP A 111 -32.45 9.67 -17.12
N GLN A 112 -31.76 9.75 -18.25
CA GLN A 112 -30.42 9.17 -18.47
C GLN A 112 -29.36 10.26 -18.52
N GLU A 113 -29.74 11.52 -18.76
CA GLU A 113 -28.83 12.65 -18.79
C GLU A 113 -29.01 13.48 -17.52
N LEU A 114 -27.95 13.59 -16.74
CA LEU A 114 -27.90 14.36 -15.50
C LEU A 114 -27.09 15.63 -15.74
N THR A 115 -27.65 16.78 -15.42
CA THR A 115 -26.91 18.05 -15.43
C THR A 115 -26.25 18.24 -14.07
N VAL A 116 -24.93 18.37 -14.06
CA VAL A 116 -24.12 18.46 -12.84
C VAL A 116 -23.22 19.69 -12.85
N ALA A 117 -22.79 20.10 -11.66
CA ALA A 117 -21.91 21.27 -11.50
C ALA A 117 -20.53 21.07 -12.15
N SER A 118 -19.99 19.84 -12.08
CA SER A 118 -18.73 19.44 -12.70
C SER A 118 -18.70 17.92 -12.89
N THR A 119 -18.01 17.44 -13.93
CA THR A 119 -17.68 16.02 -14.12
C THR A 119 -16.22 15.70 -13.82
N GLU A 120 -15.48 16.62 -13.23
CA GLU A 120 -14.07 16.41 -12.90
C GLU A 120 -13.89 15.21 -11.96
N GLY A 121 -12.98 14.29 -12.31
CA GLY A 121 -12.74 13.07 -11.55
C GLY A 121 -13.78 11.95 -11.76
N LEU A 122 -14.88 12.21 -12.47
CA LEU A 122 -15.83 11.20 -12.93
C LEU A 122 -15.49 10.80 -14.37
N VAL A 123 -15.31 9.51 -14.61
CA VAL A 123 -14.95 8.99 -15.92
C VAL A 123 -15.97 7.97 -16.41
N VAL A 124 -16.02 7.79 -17.73
CA VAL A 124 -16.85 6.77 -18.35
C VAL A 124 -16.52 5.39 -17.76
N GLY A 125 -17.57 4.64 -17.41
CA GLY A 125 -17.61 3.34 -16.73
C GLY A 125 -17.48 3.40 -15.22
N ASP A 126 -17.49 4.59 -14.62
CA ASP A 126 -17.68 4.70 -13.18
C ASP A 126 -19.12 4.35 -12.79
N SER A 127 -19.26 3.67 -11.65
CA SER A 127 -20.55 3.50 -10.99
C SER A 127 -20.71 4.57 -9.91
N ILE A 128 -21.84 5.26 -9.92
CA ILE A 128 -22.12 6.40 -9.03
C ILE A 128 -23.38 6.18 -8.18
N VAL A 129 -23.48 6.96 -7.10
CA VAL A 129 -24.69 7.18 -6.31
C VAL A 129 -25.18 8.57 -6.65
N VAL A 130 -26.49 8.72 -6.88
CA VAL A 130 -27.12 10.00 -7.19
C VAL A 130 -28.22 10.24 -6.17
N GLY A 131 -27.95 11.11 -5.20
CA GLY A 131 -28.82 11.36 -4.06
C GLY A 131 -29.08 10.08 -3.27
N ASN A 132 -30.30 9.56 -3.37
CA ASN A 132 -30.66 8.28 -2.74
C ASN A 132 -30.63 7.07 -3.69
N ASP A 133 -30.38 7.28 -4.98
CA ASP A 133 -30.28 6.20 -5.97
C ASP A 133 -28.88 5.58 -6.01
N ARG A 134 -28.82 4.25 -5.90
CA ARG A 134 -27.56 3.48 -5.81
C ARG A 134 -27.46 2.39 -6.86
N GLU A 135 -28.49 2.18 -7.66
CA GLU A 135 -28.61 0.98 -8.48
C GLU A 135 -28.41 1.34 -9.96
N ASN A 136 -27.58 0.56 -10.66
CA ASN A 136 -27.38 0.65 -12.12
C ASN A 136 -26.95 2.02 -12.69
N ASN A 137 -26.44 2.93 -11.87
CA ASN A 137 -25.94 4.22 -12.32
C ASN A 137 -24.49 4.10 -12.82
N GLU A 138 -24.31 3.50 -14.00
CA GLU A 138 -23.01 3.48 -14.70
C GLU A 138 -22.92 4.63 -15.71
N ILE A 139 -21.83 5.40 -15.66
CA ILE A 139 -21.57 6.49 -16.59
C ILE A 139 -21.15 5.92 -17.96
N ILE A 140 -21.89 6.23 -19.02
CA ILE A 140 -21.52 5.85 -20.40
C ILE A 140 -20.93 7.02 -21.21
N ALA A 141 -21.21 8.26 -20.81
CA ALA A 141 -20.61 9.45 -21.41
C ALA A 141 -20.54 10.59 -20.39
N THR A 142 -19.54 11.46 -20.54
CA THR A 142 -19.43 12.70 -19.77
C THR A 142 -19.09 13.87 -20.69
N ASN A 143 -19.64 15.04 -20.34
CA ASN A 143 -19.20 16.35 -20.81
C ASN A 143 -18.87 17.21 -19.57
N SER A 144 -18.37 18.43 -19.74
CA SER A 144 -18.01 19.35 -18.65
C SER A 144 -19.08 19.53 -17.56
N SER A 145 -20.36 19.46 -17.91
CA SER A 145 -21.49 19.65 -16.97
C SER A 145 -22.61 18.63 -17.14
N THR A 146 -22.38 17.53 -17.86
CA THR A 146 -23.40 16.50 -18.06
C THR A 146 -22.82 15.10 -17.91
N ILE A 147 -23.58 14.23 -17.25
CA ILE A 147 -23.30 12.80 -17.11
C ILE A 147 -24.42 12.06 -17.81
N THR A 148 -24.06 11.13 -18.69
CA THR A 148 -25.03 10.21 -19.30
C THR A 148 -24.88 8.84 -18.67
N LEU A 149 -25.97 8.31 -18.12
CA LEU A 149 -26.07 6.98 -17.54
C LEU A 149 -26.42 5.93 -18.60
N GLY A 150 -25.99 4.68 -18.37
CA GLY A 150 -26.31 3.54 -19.22
C GLY A 150 -27.78 3.11 -19.12
N GLU A 151 -28.38 3.33 -17.95
CA GLU A 151 -29.80 3.10 -17.67
C GLU A 151 -30.42 4.36 -17.08
N ALA A 152 -31.76 4.45 -17.08
CA ALA A 152 -32.45 5.57 -16.47
C ALA A 152 -32.30 5.52 -14.93
N LEU A 153 -32.25 6.70 -14.30
CA LEU A 153 -31.95 6.90 -12.88
C LEU A 153 -32.85 6.12 -11.91
N GLY A 154 -34.02 5.61 -12.33
CA GLY A 154 -34.88 4.72 -11.54
C GLY A 154 -35.67 5.42 -10.44
N THR A 155 -35.15 6.50 -9.86
CA THR A 155 -35.81 7.36 -8.87
C THR A 155 -35.66 8.84 -9.23
N SER A 156 -36.55 9.69 -8.72
CA SER A 156 -36.42 11.15 -8.90
C SER A 156 -35.55 11.75 -7.80
N GLN A 157 -34.69 12.69 -8.18
CA GLN A 157 -33.76 13.41 -7.32
C GLN A 157 -33.95 14.92 -7.49
N GLU A 158 -33.93 15.64 -6.37
CA GLU A 158 -34.06 17.10 -6.35
C GLU A 158 -32.80 17.79 -6.86
N GLU A 159 -32.92 19.06 -7.22
CA GLU A 159 -31.76 19.94 -7.45
C GLU A 159 -30.84 19.94 -6.21
N ASN A 160 -29.53 19.99 -6.44
CA ASN A 160 -28.45 19.88 -5.44
C ASN A 160 -28.32 18.50 -4.78
N ALA A 161 -28.96 17.45 -5.30
CA ALA A 161 -28.65 16.10 -4.88
C ALA A 161 -27.18 15.76 -5.21
N THR A 162 -26.49 15.15 -4.26
CA THR A 162 -25.08 14.77 -4.40
C THR A 162 -24.91 13.61 -5.38
N VAL A 163 -23.92 13.70 -6.24
CA VAL A 163 -23.52 12.65 -7.17
C VAL A 163 -22.09 12.24 -6.84
N GLU A 164 -21.88 11.02 -6.40
CA GLU A 164 -20.58 10.53 -5.92
C GLU A 164 -20.26 9.13 -6.42
N LEU A 165 -18.97 8.77 -6.49
CA LEU A 165 -18.58 7.40 -6.81
C LEU A 165 -19.07 6.42 -5.74
N ILE A 166 -19.48 5.21 -6.16
CA ILE A 166 -19.81 4.14 -5.22
C ILE A 166 -18.55 3.82 -4.39
N ASN A 167 -18.63 4.01 -3.07
CA ASN A 167 -17.56 3.66 -2.16
C ASN A 167 -17.45 2.13 -2.02
N ASN A 168 -16.54 1.53 -2.79
CA ASN A 168 -16.35 0.09 -2.88
C ASN A 168 -14.88 -0.33 -2.67
N TRP A 169 -14.14 0.45 -1.89
CA TRP A 169 -12.73 0.19 -1.60
C TRP A 169 -12.53 -1.12 -0.83
N LEU A 170 -11.69 -1.99 -1.39
CA LEU A 170 -11.29 -3.27 -0.81
C LEU A 170 -9.77 -3.35 -0.68
N ASN A 171 -9.27 -4.06 0.33
CA ASN A 171 -7.83 -4.33 0.42
C ASN A 171 -7.38 -5.19 -0.77
N ASP A 172 -6.28 -4.82 -1.41
CA ASP A 172 -5.76 -5.60 -2.52
C ASP A 172 -4.96 -6.81 -2.02
N ILE A 173 -5.47 -8.00 -2.31
CA ILE A 173 -4.89 -9.30 -1.93
C ILE A 173 -3.57 -9.63 -2.62
N ASN A 174 -3.20 -8.87 -3.65
CA ASN A 174 -1.98 -9.13 -4.43
C ASN A 174 -0.74 -8.45 -3.86
N PHE A 175 -0.90 -7.56 -2.88
CA PHE A 175 0.21 -7.04 -2.10
C PHE A 175 0.37 -7.88 -0.84
N THR A 176 1.57 -8.39 -0.58
CA THR A 176 1.84 -9.10 0.68
C THR A 176 2.12 -8.11 1.81
N GLU A 177 2.00 -8.56 3.06
CA GLU A 177 2.29 -7.67 4.19
C GLU A 177 3.76 -7.24 4.20
N GLU A 178 4.67 -8.14 3.82
CA GLU A 178 6.11 -7.86 3.78
C GLU A 178 6.48 -6.80 2.74
N GLU A 179 5.74 -6.73 1.63
CA GLU A 179 5.94 -5.70 0.61
C GLU A 179 5.52 -4.30 1.09
N LEU A 180 4.58 -4.23 2.04
CA LEU A 180 4.01 -3.00 2.55
C LEU A 180 4.59 -2.55 3.90
N ILE A 181 5.37 -3.41 4.55
CA ILE A 181 6.09 -3.11 5.79
C ILE A 181 7.51 -2.64 5.44
N LEU A 182 7.87 -1.45 5.93
CA LEU A 182 9.21 -0.90 5.80
C LEU A 182 10.18 -1.59 6.78
N PRO A 183 11.51 -1.55 6.52
CA PRO A 183 12.50 -2.05 7.46
C PRO A 183 12.33 -1.41 8.85
N GLU A 184 12.58 -2.16 9.93
CA GLU A 184 12.31 -1.74 11.31
C GLU A 184 13.00 -0.42 11.68
N GLU A 185 14.12 -0.12 11.04
CA GLU A 185 14.91 1.09 11.26
C GLU A 185 14.31 2.33 10.59
N ILE A 186 13.37 2.15 9.66
CA ILE A 186 12.85 3.20 8.80
C ILE A 186 11.46 3.62 9.26
N THR A 187 11.28 4.92 9.37
CA THR A 187 9.98 5.55 9.59
C THR A 187 9.58 6.37 8.37
N ILE A 188 8.30 6.37 8.03
CA ILE A 188 7.74 7.18 6.96
C ILE A 188 6.80 8.25 7.54
N SER A 189 6.88 9.45 6.98
CA SER A 189 5.97 10.55 7.24
C SER A 189 5.57 11.19 5.91
N GLY A 190 4.35 11.70 5.82
CA GLY A 190 3.87 12.43 4.65
C GLY A 190 3.64 13.90 4.95
N ASP A 191 3.73 14.73 3.91
CA ASP A 191 3.20 16.09 3.87
C ASP A 191 2.13 16.15 2.77
N PRO A 192 0.83 16.20 3.13
CA PRO A 192 0.26 16.27 4.49
C PRO A 192 0.37 14.94 5.28
N THR A 193 0.18 14.96 6.60
CA THR A 193 0.38 13.78 7.47
C THR A 193 -0.70 12.72 7.34
N ASP A 194 -1.97 13.12 7.22
CA ASP A 194 -3.14 12.22 7.09
C ASP A 194 -3.47 11.97 5.62
N TRP A 195 -2.45 11.63 4.84
CA TRP A 195 -2.56 11.52 3.39
C TRP A 195 -3.22 10.21 2.96
N THR A 196 -3.97 10.29 1.86
CA THR A 196 -4.37 9.17 1.03
C THR A 196 -4.02 9.52 -0.40
N LEU A 197 -3.17 8.71 -1.03
CA LEU A 197 -2.79 8.89 -2.42
C LEU A 197 -3.58 7.90 -3.26
N CYS A 198 -4.28 8.38 -4.28
CA CYS A 198 -4.99 7.53 -5.21
C CYS A 198 -4.52 7.71 -6.65
N PHE A 199 -4.30 6.60 -7.34
CA PHE A 199 -4.08 6.54 -8.78
C PHE A 199 -5.37 6.16 -9.49
N ASP A 200 -5.82 7.02 -10.41
CA ASP A 200 -6.97 6.72 -11.26
C ASP A 200 -6.61 5.70 -12.35
N SER A 201 -7.60 5.25 -13.13
CA SER A 201 -7.39 4.30 -14.22
C SER A 201 -6.51 4.84 -15.38
N ARG A 202 -6.16 6.13 -15.35
CA ARG A 202 -5.23 6.79 -16.29
C ARG A 202 -3.85 7.02 -15.65
N GLY A 203 -3.70 6.65 -14.38
CA GLY A 203 -2.52 6.78 -13.55
C GLY A 203 -2.14 8.21 -13.17
N HIS A 204 -3.12 9.12 -13.10
CA HIS A 204 -2.96 10.39 -12.40
C HIS A 204 -3.02 10.16 -10.90
N ALA A 205 -2.19 10.88 -10.16
CA ALA A 205 -2.15 10.87 -8.71
C ALA A 205 -3.06 11.98 -8.16
N ASN A 206 -4.07 11.57 -7.40
CA ASN A 206 -4.97 12.43 -6.65
C ASN A 206 -4.65 12.27 -5.16
N LEU A 207 -4.40 13.39 -4.49
CA LEU A 207 -4.06 13.42 -3.08
C LEU A 207 -5.28 13.86 -2.28
N TYR A 208 -5.50 13.18 -1.17
CA TYR A 208 -6.57 13.46 -0.23
C TYR A 208 -5.99 13.56 1.18
N ASP A 209 -6.58 14.41 2.01
CA ASP A 209 -6.33 14.50 3.45
C ASP A 209 -7.65 14.42 4.24
N ALA A 210 -7.59 14.68 5.55
CA ALA A 210 -8.78 14.68 6.41
C ALA A 210 -9.85 15.71 6.01
N SER A 211 -9.51 16.73 5.23
CA SER A 211 -10.39 17.80 4.75
C SER A 211 -10.89 17.59 3.32
N GLY A 212 -10.35 16.59 2.59
CA GLY A 212 -10.77 16.24 1.22
C GLY A 212 -9.63 16.31 0.21
N VAL A 213 -9.95 16.73 -1.03
CA VAL A 213 -8.98 16.77 -2.14
C VAL A 213 -7.92 17.84 -1.91
N VAL A 214 -6.65 17.46 -2.07
CA VAL A 214 -5.50 18.35 -1.92
C VAL A 214 -4.87 18.63 -3.28
N ASN A 215 -4.76 19.92 -3.62
CA ASN A 215 -4.19 20.39 -4.89
C ASN A 215 -2.66 20.58 -4.84
N SER A 216 -1.94 19.63 -4.25
CA SER A 216 -0.47 19.64 -4.18
C SER A 216 0.12 18.26 -4.49
N ASN A 217 1.44 18.21 -4.61
CA ASN A 217 2.16 16.94 -4.66
C ASN A 217 2.23 16.33 -3.26
N LEU A 218 2.29 15.01 -3.17
CA LEU A 218 2.59 14.32 -1.91
C LEU A 218 4.10 14.22 -1.76
N THR A 219 4.62 14.63 -0.62
CA THR A 219 6.03 14.39 -0.27
C THR A 219 6.09 13.40 0.88
N LEU A 220 6.71 12.24 0.66
CA LEU A 220 6.99 11.25 1.68
C LEU A 220 8.43 11.41 2.14
N THR A 221 8.66 11.54 3.44
CA THR A 221 9.99 11.58 4.05
C THR A 221 10.21 10.28 4.79
N LEU A 222 11.19 9.50 4.34
CA LEU A 222 11.68 8.32 5.04
C LEU A 222 12.87 8.72 5.90
N THR A 223 12.86 8.34 7.17
CA THR A 223 13.92 8.65 8.13
C THR A 223 14.46 7.37 8.73
N ASN A 224 15.79 7.22 8.69
CA ASN A 224 16.46 6.17 9.44
C ASN A 224 16.61 6.58 10.92
N SER A 225 15.95 5.84 11.80
CA SER A 225 15.91 6.11 13.25
C SER A 225 17.29 6.06 13.93
N PHE A 226 18.26 5.32 13.39
CA PHE A 226 19.59 5.18 13.99
C PHE A 226 20.53 6.35 13.71
N ASN A 227 20.57 6.83 12.47
CA ASN A 227 21.52 7.85 12.03
C ASN A 227 20.87 9.17 11.60
N GLN A 228 19.54 9.25 11.61
CA GLN A 228 18.74 10.42 11.26
C GLN A 228 18.89 10.89 9.80
N ILE A 229 19.51 10.08 8.93
CA ILE A 229 19.61 10.34 7.49
C ILE A 229 18.22 10.15 6.87
N GLN A 230 17.88 10.99 5.90
CA GLN A 230 16.55 11.04 5.31
C GLN A 230 16.57 10.84 3.79
N SER A 231 15.46 10.38 3.25
CA SER A 231 15.16 10.47 1.83
C SER A 231 13.77 11.06 1.65
N LYS A 232 13.60 11.87 0.60
CA LYS A 232 12.33 12.43 0.17
C LYS A 232 11.89 11.76 -1.11
N ILE A 233 10.62 11.38 -1.15
CA ILE A 233 9.94 10.83 -2.32
C ILE A 233 8.81 11.80 -2.65
N THR A 234 8.91 12.49 -3.78
CA THR A 234 7.86 13.41 -4.25
C THR A 234 7.03 12.72 -5.31
N ILE A 235 5.71 12.65 -5.09
CA ILE A 235 4.75 12.11 -6.04
C ILE A 235 4.00 13.27 -6.67
N PHE A 236 4.22 13.45 -7.97
CA PHE A 236 3.55 14.48 -8.77
C PHE A 236 2.16 14.03 -9.18
N ARG A 237 1.24 14.97 -9.39
CA ARG A 237 -0.12 14.71 -9.87
C ARG A 237 -0.19 13.92 -11.18
N GLY A 238 0.84 14.01 -12.03
CA GLY A 238 0.98 13.19 -13.24
C GLY A 238 1.38 11.72 -12.96
N GLY A 239 1.51 11.33 -11.69
CA GLY A 239 1.95 10.03 -11.22
C GLY A 239 3.46 9.76 -11.36
N ALA A 240 4.24 10.77 -11.73
CA ALA A 240 5.70 10.68 -11.71
C ALA A 240 6.21 10.70 -10.27
N VAL A 241 7.32 10.02 -10.03
CA VAL A 241 7.96 9.91 -8.71
C VAL A 241 9.40 10.39 -8.83
N GLU A 242 9.80 11.29 -7.94
CA GLU A 242 11.18 11.78 -7.80
C GLU A 242 11.71 11.43 -6.42
N VAL A 243 13.00 11.09 -6.35
CA VAL A 243 13.69 10.71 -5.11
C VAL A 243 14.87 11.64 -4.89
N GLU A 244 14.94 12.20 -3.68
CA GLU A 244 16.06 13.01 -3.20
C GLU A 244 16.61 12.38 -1.92
N TYR A 245 17.93 12.14 -1.87
CA TYR A 245 18.60 11.66 -0.67
C TYR A 245 19.17 12.87 0.08
N LEU A 246 18.86 12.98 1.37
CA LEU A 246 19.29 14.06 2.24
C LEU A 246 20.36 13.52 3.19
N ASP A 247 21.59 14.01 3.02
CA ASP A 247 22.73 13.70 3.88
C ASP A 247 22.67 14.38 5.25
#